data_AF-A0A1C1CZM7-F1
#
_entry.id   AF-A0A1C1CZM7-F1
#
_cell.length_a   1.000
_cell.length_b   1.000
_cell.length_c   1.000
_cell.angle_alpha   90.00
_cell.angle_beta   90.00
_cell.angle_gamma   90.00
#
_symmetry.space_group_name_H-M   'P 1'
#
loop_
_entity.id
_entity.type
_entity.pdbx_description
1 polymer ?
#
loop_
_entity_poly.entity_id
_entity_poly.type
_entity_poly.pdbx_seq_one_letter_code
_entity_poly.pdbx_strand_id
1 'polypeptide(L)'
;MRFSSGSLVSALFLSSAAAQTFNSANVRLTFYSFVDNTDNLDGDCNANCDAGGTAGNSVLAMQCPGRSGLAGGTGTQDSPITAASAGDGLPVQPCGSFYVPYLQKWFIYEDFCTDCQADPPHFDLFAGGGPDNNFCPNICECENQLTPGGDTCIFTDISDGGSLTVSGAALFDGSSCNFAGSSASSC
;
A
#
# COMPACT_ATOMS: atom_id res chain seq x y z
N MET A 1 46.90 32.16 48.08
CA MET A 1 45.68 31.61 48.70
C MET A 1 44.62 31.42 47.61
N ARG A 2 44.16 30.17 47.47
CA ARG A 2 42.93 29.66 46.82
C ARG A 2 42.64 30.06 45.35
N PHE A 3 42.98 29.14 44.44
CA PHE A 3 42.30 28.94 43.17
C PHE A 3 40.91 28.35 43.43
N SER A 4 39.86 28.95 42.88
CA SER A 4 38.50 28.40 42.90
C SER A 4 38.17 27.88 41.49
N SER A 5 38.22 26.56 41.32
CA SER A 5 37.84 25.88 40.09
C SER A 5 36.31 25.73 40.05
N GLY A 6 35.66 26.42 39.12
CA GLY A 6 34.25 26.25 38.84
C GLY A 6 33.99 24.91 38.15
N SER A 7 33.12 24.08 38.72
CA SER A 7 32.61 22.86 38.08
C SER A 7 31.45 23.23 37.16
N LEU A 8 31.61 23.00 35.86
CA LEU A 8 30.53 22.97 34.87
C LEU A 8 29.78 21.64 35.02
N VAL A 9 28.51 21.70 35.44
CA VAL A 9 27.61 20.56 35.44
C VAL A 9 26.96 20.48 34.06
N SER A 10 27.38 19.53 33.23
CA SER A 10 26.70 19.20 31.97
C SER A 10 25.40 18.44 32.27
N ALA A 11 24.26 19.05 31.97
CA ALA A 11 22.97 18.37 31.94
C ALA A 11 22.85 17.54 30.66
N LEU A 12 22.84 16.20 30.79
CA LEU A 12 22.41 15.30 29.72
C LEU A 12 20.88 15.39 29.59
N PHE A 13 20.38 15.95 28.50
CA PHE A 13 18.99 15.79 28.09
C PHE A 13 18.85 14.44 27.38
N LEU A 14 18.26 13.44 28.06
CA LEU A 14 17.79 12.23 27.38
C LEU A 14 16.45 12.55 26.72
N SER A 15 16.45 12.74 25.40
CA SER A 15 15.22 12.70 24.60
C SER A 15 14.79 11.23 24.44
N SER A 16 13.74 10.82 25.14
CA SER A 16 13.06 9.54 24.89
C SER A 16 12.26 9.67 23.59
N ALA A 17 12.70 9.04 22.51
CA ALA A 17 11.82 8.82 21.37
C ALA A 17 10.68 7.91 21.85
N ALA A 18 9.43 8.35 21.70
CA ALA A 18 8.28 7.49 21.95
C ALA A 18 8.39 6.28 21.00
N ALA A 19 8.13 5.08 21.52
CA ALA A 19 8.07 3.90 20.66
C ALA A 19 6.89 4.07 19.71
N GLN A 20 7.14 3.86 18.43
CA GLN A 20 6.10 3.82 17.42
C GLN A 20 5.04 2.78 17.81
N THR A 21 3.76 3.17 17.75
CA THR A 21 2.64 2.27 18.05
C THR A 21 1.72 2.15 16.84
N PHE A 22 1.33 0.91 16.55
CA PHE A 22 0.40 0.53 15.51
C PHE A 22 -0.33 -0.73 15.94
N ASN A 23 -1.53 -0.92 15.41
CA ASN A 23 -2.23 -2.19 15.44
C ASN A 23 -1.74 -3.06 14.26
N SER A 24 -1.89 -4.37 14.39
CA SER A 24 -1.54 -5.34 13.34
C SER A 24 -2.74 -6.22 13.03
N ALA A 25 -2.98 -6.49 11.75
CA ALA A 25 -4.07 -7.37 11.30
C ALA A 25 -3.60 -8.28 10.16
N ASN A 26 -4.11 -9.52 10.16
CA ASN A 26 -3.97 -10.42 9.02
C ASN A 26 -5.08 -10.14 8.02
N VAL A 27 -4.68 -9.98 6.75
CA VAL A 27 -5.58 -9.76 5.62
C VAL A 27 -5.10 -10.59 4.44
N ARG A 28 -5.99 -10.86 3.49
CA ARG A 28 -5.60 -11.30 2.16
C ARG A 28 -5.21 -10.08 1.32
N LEU A 29 -4.11 -10.17 0.58
CA LEU A 29 -3.70 -9.16 -0.38
C LEU A 29 -3.61 -9.76 -1.78
N THR A 30 -4.20 -9.09 -2.75
CA THR A 30 -3.94 -9.29 -4.18
C THR A 30 -3.59 -7.94 -4.81
N PHE A 31 -3.30 -7.96 -6.11
CA PHE A 31 -3.02 -6.75 -6.87
C PHE A 31 -3.84 -6.74 -8.14
N TYR A 32 -4.20 -5.53 -8.54
CA TYR A 32 -4.86 -5.21 -9.79
C TYR A 32 -4.16 -3.99 -10.41
N SER A 33 -4.46 -3.70 -11.65
CA SER A 33 -3.94 -2.57 -12.40
C SER A 33 -5.03 -1.86 -13.19
N PHE A 34 -4.63 -0.93 -14.05
CA PHE A 34 -5.57 -0.28 -14.94
C PHE A 34 -6.28 -1.30 -15.84
N VAL A 35 -5.57 -2.32 -16.35
CA VAL A 35 -6.07 -3.16 -17.45
C VAL A 35 -7.14 -4.16 -17.04
N ASP A 36 -7.11 -4.63 -15.80
CA ASP A 36 -8.07 -5.56 -15.21
C ASP A 36 -9.11 -4.86 -14.34
N ASN A 37 -8.95 -3.55 -14.06
CA ASN A 37 -10.02 -2.72 -13.51
C ASN A 37 -11.11 -2.44 -14.56
N THR A 38 -11.78 -3.51 -14.99
CA THR A 38 -12.81 -3.53 -16.01
C THR A 38 -13.77 -4.68 -15.76
N ASP A 39 -15.04 -4.47 -16.06
CA ASP A 39 -16.10 -5.46 -15.89
C ASP A 39 -16.14 -6.50 -17.01
N ASN A 40 -15.29 -6.38 -18.03
CA ASN A 40 -15.53 -7.04 -19.31
C ASN A 40 -14.87 -8.41 -19.50
N LEU A 41 -14.06 -8.91 -18.56
CA LEU A 41 -13.45 -10.25 -18.59
C LEU A 41 -13.17 -10.81 -17.17
N ASP A 42 -14.11 -10.60 -16.24
CA ASP A 42 -14.02 -11.09 -14.84
C ASP A 42 -12.73 -10.65 -14.10
N GLY A 43 -12.16 -9.48 -14.46
CA GLY A 43 -10.91 -9.00 -13.86
C GLY A 43 -9.66 -9.81 -14.22
N ASP A 44 -9.69 -10.62 -15.29
CA ASP A 44 -8.49 -11.34 -15.75
C ASP A 44 -7.53 -10.38 -16.47
N CYS A 45 -6.43 -10.01 -15.80
CA CYS A 45 -5.39 -9.17 -16.36
C CYS A 45 -4.81 -9.72 -17.67
N ASN A 46 -4.56 -11.04 -17.76
CA ASN A 46 -3.97 -11.62 -18.97
C ASN A 46 -4.95 -11.55 -20.13
N ALA A 47 -6.22 -11.91 -19.91
CA ALA A 47 -7.23 -11.85 -20.95
C ALA A 47 -7.46 -10.41 -21.44
N ASN A 48 -7.44 -9.44 -20.52
CA ASN A 48 -7.52 -8.03 -20.86
C ASN A 48 -6.29 -7.54 -21.63
N CYS A 49 -5.10 -7.98 -21.26
CA CYS A 49 -3.88 -7.69 -22.00
C CYS A 49 -3.88 -8.31 -23.41
N ASP A 50 -4.39 -9.54 -23.56
CA ASP A 50 -4.56 -10.20 -24.86
C ASP A 50 -5.58 -9.47 -25.74
N ALA A 51 -6.59 -8.83 -25.13
CA ALA A 51 -7.54 -7.93 -25.80
C ALA A 51 -6.97 -6.51 -26.06
N GLY A 52 -5.68 -6.28 -25.79
CA GLY A 52 -4.96 -5.03 -26.05
C GLY A 52 -4.93 -4.04 -24.87
N GLY A 53 -5.48 -4.40 -23.70
CA GLY A 53 -5.40 -3.61 -22.47
C GLY A 53 -6.03 -2.22 -22.57
N THR A 54 -7.08 -2.08 -23.39
CA THR A 54 -7.74 -0.77 -23.66
C THR A 54 -9.03 -0.55 -22.86
N ALA A 55 -9.53 -1.58 -22.17
CA ALA A 55 -10.81 -1.55 -21.48
C ALA A 55 -10.75 -1.09 -20.02
N GLY A 56 -9.56 -0.71 -19.56
CA GLY A 56 -9.30 -0.34 -18.17
C GLY A 56 -9.93 0.97 -17.71
N ASN A 57 -9.96 1.15 -16.39
CA ASN A 57 -10.40 2.37 -15.73
C ASN A 57 -9.52 2.68 -14.51
N SER A 58 -9.47 3.96 -14.11
CA SER A 58 -8.82 4.38 -12.86
C SER A 58 -9.77 5.14 -11.93
N VAL A 59 -11.04 5.34 -12.30
CA VAL A 59 -11.99 6.08 -11.46
C VAL A 59 -12.31 5.30 -10.19
N LEU A 60 -12.15 5.96 -9.06
CA LEU A 60 -12.37 5.39 -7.73
C LEU A 60 -13.85 5.38 -7.34
N ALA A 61 -14.28 4.35 -6.61
CA ALA A 61 -15.61 4.29 -6.01
C ALA A 61 -15.82 5.31 -4.87
N MET A 62 -14.73 5.78 -4.22
CA MET A 62 -14.82 6.69 -3.07
C MET A 62 -13.99 7.96 -3.30
N GLN A 63 -14.60 9.12 -3.07
CA GLN A 63 -13.90 10.40 -3.15
C GLN A 63 -13.32 10.77 -1.78
N CYS A 64 -12.08 10.34 -1.52
CA CYS A 64 -11.40 10.67 -0.27
C CYS A 64 -10.79 12.09 -0.30
N PRO A 65 -10.76 12.82 0.84
CA PRO A 65 -10.22 14.18 0.90
C PRO A 65 -8.76 14.25 0.42
N GLY A 66 -8.45 15.23 -0.42
CA GLY A 66 -7.09 15.44 -0.94
C GLY A 66 -6.66 14.47 -2.06
N ARG A 67 -7.55 13.58 -2.51
CA ARG A 67 -7.28 12.61 -3.58
C ARG A 67 -7.84 13.10 -4.92
N SER A 68 -7.24 12.64 -6.01
CA SER A 68 -7.61 13.00 -7.39
C SER A 68 -8.95 12.41 -7.84
N GLY A 69 -9.45 11.38 -7.16
CA GLY A 69 -10.54 10.53 -7.64
C GLY A 69 -10.08 9.47 -8.65
N LEU A 70 -8.75 9.33 -8.86
CA LEU A 70 -8.14 8.32 -9.73
C LEU A 70 -7.18 7.44 -8.94
N ALA A 71 -7.14 6.14 -9.26
CA ALA A 71 -6.22 5.17 -8.70
C ALA A 71 -4.76 5.58 -8.92
N GLY A 72 -3.92 5.41 -7.89
CA GLY A 72 -2.52 5.79 -7.95
C GLY A 72 -1.92 6.06 -6.58
N GLY A 73 -0.83 6.83 -6.55
CA GLY A 73 -0.01 7.10 -5.35
C GLY A 73 1.42 6.59 -5.51
N THR A 74 2.32 7.01 -4.62
CA THR A 74 3.73 6.59 -4.64
C THR A 74 4.08 5.60 -3.51
N GLY A 75 3.17 5.43 -2.55
CA GLY A 75 3.31 4.54 -1.40
C GLY A 75 3.95 5.21 -0.19
N THR A 76 4.05 6.55 -0.18
CA THR A 76 4.41 7.33 1.01
C THR A 76 3.17 7.61 1.86
N GLN A 77 3.35 8.01 3.11
CA GLN A 77 2.21 8.34 3.98
C GLN A 77 1.35 9.49 3.42
N ASP A 78 1.97 10.47 2.76
CA ASP A 78 1.29 11.61 2.14
C ASP A 78 0.70 11.28 0.75
N SER A 79 1.17 10.20 0.11
CA SER A 79 0.71 9.74 -1.20
C SER A 79 0.56 8.21 -1.21
N PRO A 80 -0.37 7.68 -0.40
CA PRO A 80 -0.60 6.25 -0.31
C PRO A 80 -1.14 5.71 -1.64
N ILE A 81 -0.85 4.45 -1.92
CA ILE A 81 -1.36 3.74 -3.09
C ILE A 81 -2.83 3.33 -2.85
N THR A 82 -3.65 3.43 -3.87
CA THR A 82 -5.05 2.99 -3.84
C THR A 82 -5.18 1.50 -3.47
N ALA A 83 -6.12 1.21 -2.58
CA ALA A 83 -6.59 -0.13 -2.28
C ALA A 83 -8.11 -0.22 -2.47
N ALA A 84 -8.55 -1.35 -3.04
CA ALA A 84 -9.94 -1.72 -3.22
C ALA A 84 -10.32 -2.86 -2.25
N SER A 85 -11.58 -2.92 -1.84
CA SER A 85 -12.12 -4.03 -1.05
C SER A 85 -13.65 -4.04 -1.12
N ALA A 86 -14.27 -5.16 -0.75
CA ALA A 86 -15.72 -5.27 -0.57
C ALA A 86 -16.22 -4.54 0.69
N GLY A 87 -15.31 -4.18 1.62
CA GLY A 87 -15.61 -3.33 2.78
C GLY A 87 -16.05 -4.08 4.04
N ASP A 88 -16.26 -5.39 3.96
CA ASP A 88 -16.68 -6.24 5.05
C ASP A 88 -15.50 -6.65 5.95
N GLY A 89 -15.68 -6.49 7.27
CA GLY A 89 -14.71 -6.97 8.27
C GLY A 89 -13.34 -6.27 8.28
N LEU A 90 -13.13 -5.24 7.46
CA LEU A 90 -11.82 -4.60 7.32
C LEU A 90 -11.35 -3.96 8.64
N PRO A 91 -10.03 -4.04 8.94
CA PRO A 91 -9.43 -3.32 10.06
C PRO A 91 -9.23 -1.82 9.75
N VAL A 92 -9.62 -1.36 8.56
CA VAL A 92 -9.45 0.02 8.07
C VAL A 92 -10.79 0.53 7.56
N GLN A 93 -11.16 1.75 7.96
CA GLN A 93 -12.38 2.41 7.48
C GLN A 93 -12.19 2.98 6.07
N PRO A 94 -13.27 3.25 5.31
CA PRO A 94 -13.19 4.04 4.08
C PRO A 94 -12.38 5.33 4.26
N CYS A 95 -11.49 5.61 3.32
CA CYS A 95 -10.48 6.68 3.35
C CYS A 95 -9.41 6.56 4.44
N GLY A 96 -9.37 5.44 5.17
CA GLY A 96 -8.30 5.13 6.11
C GLY A 96 -7.06 4.61 5.38
N SER A 97 -5.89 5.00 5.88
CA SER A 97 -4.61 4.50 5.39
C SER A 97 -4.04 3.41 6.29
N PHE A 98 -3.24 2.53 5.69
CA PHE A 98 -2.55 1.44 6.35
C PHE A 98 -1.20 1.22 5.69
N TYR A 99 -0.34 0.47 6.35
CA TYR A 99 1.01 0.20 5.87
C TYR A 99 1.20 -1.30 5.66
N VAL A 100 1.81 -1.65 4.53
CA VAL A 100 2.11 -3.04 4.15
C VAL A 100 3.62 -3.28 4.31
N PRO A 101 4.06 -4.00 5.36
CA PRO A 101 5.47 -4.06 5.74
C PRO A 101 6.39 -4.70 4.72
N TYR A 102 5.95 -5.76 4.03
CA TYR A 102 6.78 -6.46 3.04
C TYR A 102 7.02 -5.62 1.76
N LEU A 103 6.17 -4.63 1.51
CA LEU A 103 6.32 -3.65 0.43
C LEU A 103 6.99 -2.36 0.90
N GLN A 104 7.03 -2.13 2.21
CA GLN A 104 7.41 -0.86 2.83
C GLN A 104 6.66 0.34 2.24
N LYS A 105 5.35 0.20 2.10
CA LYS A 105 4.49 1.19 1.45
C LYS A 105 3.17 1.40 2.17
N TRP A 106 2.67 2.61 2.05
CA TRP A 106 1.36 3.04 2.51
C TRP A 106 0.32 2.85 1.43
N PHE A 107 -0.85 2.43 1.86
CA PHE A 107 -2.04 2.26 1.05
C PHE A 107 -3.23 2.98 1.70
N ILE A 108 -4.26 3.27 0.92
CA ILE A 108 -5.49 3.90 1.37
C ILE A 108 -6.68 3.15 0.79
N TYR A 109 -7.65 2.83 1.65
CA TYR A 109 -8.88 2.19 1.20
C TYR A 109 -9.82 3.24 0.60
N GLU A 110 -9.91 3.29 -0.72
CA GLU A 110 -10.68 4.31 -1.44
C GLU A 110 -11.39 3.80 -2.69
N ASP A 111 -11.36 2.49 -2.94
CA ASP A 111 -12.03 1.88 -4.07
C ASP A 111 -12.83 0.62 -3.69
N PHE A 112 -13.68 0.15 -4.58
CA PHE A 112 -14.55 -0.99 -4.35
C PHE A 112 -14.17 -2.16 -5.24
N CYS A 113 -14.13 -3.36 -4.66
CA CYS A 113 -13.87 -4.60 -5.37
C CYS A 113 -14.93 -5.64 -4.96
N THR A 114 -15.78 -6.03 -5.91
CA THR A 114 -16.89 -6.97 -5.65
C THR A 114 -16.38 -8.35 -5.24
N ASP A 115 -15.30 -8.82 -5.86
CA ASP A 115 -14.74 -10.16 -5.66
C ASP A 115 -13.83 -10.26 -4.44
N CYS A 116 -13.58 -9.14 -3.76
CA CYS A 116 -12.76 -9.06 -2.56
C CYS A 116 -13.55 -9.43 -1.28
N GLN A 117 -14.58 -10.26 -1.41
CA GLN A 117 -15.33 -10.82 -0.29
C GLN A 117 -14.59 -12.06 0.22
N ALA A 118 -13.81 -11.91 1.29
CA ALA A 118 -13.07 -13.02 1.87
C ALA A 118 -13.01 -12.95 3.40
N ASP A 119 -12.80 -14.13 3.99
CA ASP A 119 -12.37 -14.32 5.38
C ASP A 119 -11.00 -15.02 5.34
N PRO A 120 -9.89 -14.33 5.68
CA PRO A 120 -9.81 -13.00 6.29
C PRO A 120 -10.14 -11.86 5.32
N PRO A 121 -10.39 -10.63 5.84
CA PRO A 121 -10.65 -9.45 5.03
C PRO A 121 -9.62 -9.26 3.92
N HIS A 122 -10.06 -8.83 2.74
CA HIS A 122 -9.24 -8.80 1.53
C HIS A 122 -9.14 -7.40 0.94
N PHE A 123 -7.90 -6.97 0.68
CA PHE A 123 -7.60 -5.79 -0.12
C PHE A 123 -6.98 -6.20 -1.46
N ASP A 124 -7.44 -5.54 -2.53
CA ASP A 124 -6.79 -5.54 -3.82
C ASP A 124 -6.02 -4.24 -4.01
N LEU A 125 -4.74 -4.33 -4.34
CA LEU A 125 -3.82 -3.20 -4.29
C LEU A 125 -3.43 -2.74 -5.70
N PHE A 126 -3.54 -1.43 -5.98
CA PHE A 126 -3.27 -0.91 -7.32
C PHE A 126 -1.77 -0.98 -7.66
N ALA A 127 -1.42 -1.74 -8.68
CA ALA A 127 -0.06 -1.97 -9.14
C ALA A 127 0.42 -0.91 -10.14
N GLY A 128 -0.51 -0.31 -10.90
CA GLY A 128 -0.20 0.76 -11.84
C GLY A 128 -0.92 0.64 -13.18
N GLY A 129 -0.31 1.22 -14.22
CA GLY A 129 -0.92 1.36 -15.53
C GLY A 129 -1.84 2.56 -15.67
N GLY A 130 -2.30 2.79 -16.89
CA GLY A 130 -3.21 3.87 -17.23
C GLY A 130 -3.57 3.85 -18.72
N PRO A 131 -4.41 4.81 -19.17
CA PRO A 131 -4.91 4.84 -20.54
C PRO A 131 -3.82 4.99 -21.60
N ASP A 132 -2.71 5.67 -21.28
CA ASP A 132 -1.59 5.89 -22.19
C ASP A 132 -0.51 4.80 -22.10
N ASN A 133 -0.51 4.01 -21.03
CA ASN A 133 0.47 2.96 -20.82
C ASN A 133 -0.09 1.84 -19.95
N ASN A 134 -0.54 0.78 -20.61
CA ASN A 134 -1.18 -0.36 -19.98
C ASN A 134 -0.17 -1.39 -19.46
N PHE A 135 1.11 -1.28 -19.84
CA PHE A 135 2.23 -2.15 -19.45
C PHE A 135 2.02 -3.65 -19.69
N CYS A 136 1.12 -4.03 -20.59
CA CYS A 136 0.93 -5.43 -20.93
C CYS A 136 2.17 -6.04 -21.61
N PRO A 137 2.50 -7.32 -21.33
CA PRO A 137 1.89 -8.20 -20.32
C PRO A 137 2.54 -8.07 -18.92
N ASN A 138 3.62 -7.30 -18.82
CA ASN A 138 4.48 -7.25 -17.63
C ASN A 138 3.75 -6.86 -16.34
N ILE A 139 2.68 -6.07 -16.43
CA ILE A 139 1.88 -5.69 -15.26
C ILE A 139 1.16 -6.90 -14.63
N CYS A 140 0.64 -7.83 -15.43
CA CYS A 140 -0.03 -9.03 -14.91
C CYS A 140 0.97 -9.98 -14.25
N GLU A 141 2.17 -10.12 -14.82
CA GLU A 141 3.25 -10.86 -14.16
C GLU A 141 3.64 -10.21 -12.83
N CYS A 142 3.50 -8.87 -12.74
CA CYS A 142 3.79 -8.12 -11.55
C CYS A 142 2.80 -8.35 -10.42
N GLU A 143 1.52 -8.29 -10.73
CA GLU A 143 0.45 -8.57 -9.78
C GLU A 143 0.61 -9.96 -9.16
N ASN A 144 0.89 -10.97 -9.99
CA ASN A 144 1.13 -12.34 -9.55
C ASN A 144 2.37 -12.45 -8.66
N GLN A 145 3.44 -11.73 -8.97
CA GLN A 145 4.67 -11.73 -8.18
C GLN A 145 4.50 -11.05 -6.82
N LEU A 146 3.73 -9.96 -6.77
CA LEU A 146 3.49 -9.20 -5.54
C LEU A 146 2.47 -9.86 -4.62
N THR A 147 1.55 -10.66 -5.17
CA THR A 147 0.50 -11.37 -4.43
C THR A 147 1.10 -12.44 -3.50
N PRO A 148 0.95 -12.31 -2.17
CA PRO A 148 1.39 -13.33 -1.23
C PRO A 148 0.57 -14.62 -1.38
N GLY A 149 1.20 -15.78 -1.17
CA GLY A 149 0.51 -17.08 -1.21
C GLY A 149 -0.41 -17.38 -0.03
N GLY A 150 -0.62 -16.42 0.89
CA GLY A 150 -1.45 -16.57 2.07
C GLY A 150 -1.64 -15.24 2.80
N ASP A 151 -2.25 -15.31 3.99
CA ASP A 151 -2.55 -14.13 4.80
C ASP A 151 -1.29 -13.32 5.12
N THR A 152 -1.45 -12.02 5.12
CA THR A 152 -0.36 -11.06 5.25
C THR A 152 -0.68 -10.02 6.30
N CYS A 153 0.35 -9.67 7.07
CA CYS A 153 0.26 -8.65 8.10
C CYS A 153 0.21 -7.23 7.48
N ILE A 154 -0.73 -6.41 7.96
CA ILE A 154 -0.74 -4.96 7.73
C ILE A 154 -0.71 -4.20 9.06
N PHE A 155 -0.23 -2.96 9.03
CA PHE A 155 -0.24 -2.07 10.18
C PHE A 155 -1.28 -0.96 10.02
N THR A 156 -2.07 -0.74 11.07
CA THR A 156 -3.14 0.27 11.15
C THR A 156 -2.97 1.15 12.39
N ASP A 157 -3.78 2.21 12.53
CA ASP A 157 -3.81 3.10 13.71
C ASP A 157 -2.41 3.63 14.13
N ILE A 158 -1.61 4.02 13.14
CA ILE A 158 -0.24 4.49 13.32
C ILE A 158 -0.28 5.92 13.91
N SER A 159 0.00 6.04 15.20
CA SER A 159 -0.34 7.22 16.01
C SER A 159 0.71 8.35 16.03
N ASP A 160 1.91 8.08 15.52
CA ASP A 160 2.93 9.09 15.23
C ASP A 160 3.28 9.05 13.74
N GLY A 161 3.59 10.20 13.13
CA GLY A 161 3.81 10.38 11.69
C GLY A 161 5.01 9.64 11.07
N GLY A 162 5.25 8.39 11.48
CA GLY A 162 5.91 7.36 10.69
C GLY A 162 7.43 7.37 10.74
N SER A 163 8.01 6.65 11.70
CA SER A 163 9.40 6.15 11.58
C SER A 163 9.48 4.82 10.82
N LEU A 164 8.39 4.41 10.14
CA LEU A 164 8.41 3.24 9.27
C LEU A 164 9.26 3.54 8.04
N THR A 165 10.19 2.65 7.72
CA THR A 165 10.95 2.73 6.49
C THR A 165 10.00 2.73 5.31
N VAL A 166 10.13 3.69 4.40
CA VAL A 166 9.35 3.71 3.15
C VAL A 166 10.29 3.44 1.99
N SER A 167 9.91 2.49 1.14
CA SER A 167 10.65 2.24 -0.09
C SER A 167 10.43 3.35 -1.11
N GLY A 168 11.55 3.91 -1.59
CA GLY A 168 11.54 4.89 -2.68
C GLY A 168 11.32 4.29 -4.07
N ALA A 169 11.40 2.96 -4.23
CA ALA A 169 11.16 2.31 -5.53
C ALA A 169 9.66 2.31 -5.86
N ALA A 170 9.30 2.47 -7.14
CA ALA A 170 7.93 2.25 -7.59
C ALA A 170 7.54 0.79 -7.38
N LEU A 171 6.26 0.49 -7.10
CA LEU A 171 5.80 -0.89 -6.96
C LEU A 171 6.09 -1.69 -8.24
N PHE A 172 5.81 -1.05 -9.38
CA PHE A 172 6.16 -1.48 -10.72
C PHE A 172 6.76 -0.31 -11.50
N ASP A 173 7.91 -0.52 -12.14
CA ASP A 173 8.64 0.53 -12.87
C ASP A 173 8.38 0.52 -14.39
N GLY A 174 7.43 -0.30 -14.85
CA GLY A 174 7.15 -0.54 -16.26
C GLY A 174 7.84 -1.79 -16.83
N SER A 175 8.80 -2.36 -16.11
CA SER A 175 9.49 -3.59 -16.50
C SER A 175 9.66 -4.60 -15.38
N SER A 176 9.72 -4.17 -14.12
CA SER A 176 10.03 -5.01 -12.97
C SER A 176 9.27 -4.58 -11.73
N CYS A 177 9.00 -5.56 -10.87
CA CYS A 177 8.29 -5.39 -9.62
C CYS A 177 9.28 -5.26 -8.49
N ASN A 178 9.02 -4.32 -7.60
CA ASN A 178 9.91 -4.05 -6.48
C ASN A 178 9.26 -4.48 -5.17
N PHE A 179 9.94 -5.41 -4.49
CA PHE A 179 9.73 -5.72 -3.08
C PHE A 179 10.78 -4.96 -2.28
N ALA A 180 10.40 -4.38 -1.15
CA ALA A 180 11.33 -3.60 -0.33
C ALA A 180 11.59 -4.21 1.04
N GLY A 181 10.67 -5.03 1.53
CA GLY A 181 10.79 -5.73 2.80
C GLY A 181 11.31 -7.16 2.67
N SER A 182 11.28 -7.86 3.80
CA SER A 182 11.34 -9.32 3.86
C SER A 182 10.16 -9.95 3.10
N SER A 183 10.17 -11.26 2.90
CA SER A 183 9.01 -12.00 2.39
C SER A 183 7.75 -11.71 3.21
N ALA A 184 6.59 -11.63 2.55
CA ALA A 184 5.29 -11.49 3.22
C ALA A 184 5.11 -12.55 4.31
N SER A 185 4.54 -12.14 5.43
CA SER A 185 4.26 -13.00 6.58
C SER A 185 2.99 -12.56 7.27
N SER A 186 2.31 -13.48 7.93
CA SER A 186 1.23 -13.16 8.85
C SER A 186 1.78 -12.47 10.12
N CYS A 187 0.91 -11.73 10.80
CA CYS A 187 1.02 -11.52 12.25
C CYS A 187 0.46 -12.77 12.96
#